data_AF-A0A2N8L0X9-F1
#
_entry.id   AF-A0A2N8L0X9-F1
#
_cell.length_a   1.000
_cell.length_b   1.000
_cell.length_c   1.000
_cell.angle_alpha   90.00
_cell.angle_beta   90.00
_cell.angle_gamma   90.00
#
_symmetry.space_group_name_H-M   'P 1'
#
loop_
_entity.id
_entity.type
_entity.pdbx_description
1 polymer ?
#
loop_
_entity_poly.entity_id
_entity_poly.type
_entity_poly.pdbx_seq_one_letter_code
_entity_poly.pdbx_strand_id
1 'polypeptide(L)'
;MHMLYNSPSFSVVKFDVQVTEPVPGEFLQANPELQLHRGGYEIVDKFSRREIFIEGALAQQFQDGVEALIEQDPSEEDLDDFIESYASMGHQPVVMH
;
A
#
# COMPACT_ATOMS: atom_id res chain seq x y z
N MET A 1 8.76 0.15 7.21
CA MET A 1 7.88 1.12 7.90
C MET A 1 8.30 2.52 7.50
N HIS A 2 7.73 3.03 6.42
CA HIS A 2 8.00 4.37 5.91
C HIS A 2 6.67 5.08 5.64
N MET A 3 6.39 6.17 6.34
CA MET A 3 5.18 6.96 6.10
C MET A 3 5.34 7.71 4.77
N LEU A 4 4.43 7.45 3.83
CA LEU A 4 4.47 8.04 2.50
C LEU A 4 3.54 9.24 2.36
N TYR A 5 2.42 9.23 3.08
CA TYR A 5 1.42 10.27 3.00
C TYR A 5 0.67 10.43 4.32
N ASN A 6 0.30 11.66 4.65
CA ASN A 6 -0.38 11.99 5.89
C ASN A 6 -1.19 13.29 5.76
N SER A 7 -2.48 13.17 5.47
CA SER A 7 -3.45 14.27 5.43
C SER A 7 -4.34 14.27 6.69
N PRO A 8 -5.25 15.23 6.87
CA PRO A 8 -6.26 15.15 7.92
C PRO A 8 -7.18 13.91 7.80
N SER A 9 -7.40 13.43 6.57
CA SER A 9 -8.34 12.35 6.23
C SER A 9 -7.69 10.98 6.27
N PHE A 10 -6.51 10.85 5.65
CA PHE A 10 -5.86 9.57 5.41
C PHE A 10 -4.39 9.55 5.85
N SER A 11 -3.87 8.35 6.10
CA SER A 11 -2.44 8.09 6.26
C SER A 11 -2.06 6.85 5.46
N VAL A 12 -0.90 6.89 4.80
CA VAL A 12 -0.35 5.77 4.04
C VAL A 12 1.04 5.44 4.56
N VAL A 13 1.22 4.18 4.98
CA VAL A 13 2.50 3.66 5.48
C VAL A 13 2.94 2.50 4.62
N LYS A 14 4.17 2.55 4.11
CA LYS A 14 4.80 1.45 3.40
C LYS A 14 5.53 0.51 4.34
N PHE A 15 5.25 -0.78 4.17
CA PHE A 15 5.89 -1.88 4.86
C PHE A 15 6.74 -2.64 3.85
N ASP A 16 8.06 -2.56 3.99
CA ASP A 16 8.96 -3.44 3.27
C ASP A 16 9.05 -4.77 4.03
N VAL A 17 8.37 -5.80 3.54
CA VAL A 17 8.60 -7.17 4.02
C VAL A 17 9.85 -7.68 3.32
N GLN A 18 10.96 -7.71 4.06
CA GLN A 18 12.14 -8.44 3.62
C GLN A 18 11.79 -9.94 3.70
N VAL A 19 11.64 -10.59 2.54
CA VAL A 19 11.60 -12.05 2.49
C VAL A 19 13.03 -12.53 2.76
N THR A 20 13.39 -12.62 4.03
CA THR A 20 14.58 -13.35 4.46
C THR A 20 14.26 -14.83 4.27
N GLU A 21 14.97 -15.43 3.32
CA GLU A 21 15.02 -16.87 2.98
C GLU A 21 14.11 -17.30 1.81
N PRO A 22 14.69 -17.65 0.65
CA PRO A 22 13.97 -18.37 -0.38
C PRO A 22 13.64 -19.76 0.15
N VAL A 23 12.37 -20.04 0.45
CA VAL A 23 11.90 -21.41 0.68
C VAL A 23 12.19 -22.23 -0.58
N PRO A 24 13.01 -23.29 -0.51
CA PRO A 24 13.37 -24.06 -1.70
C PRO A 24 12.16 -24.90 -2.12
N GLY A 25 11.47 -24.42 -3.16
CA GLY A 25 10.46 -25.13 -3.92
C GLY A 25 10.51 -24.61 -5.36
N GLU A 26 10.65 -25.52 -6.32
CA GLU A 26 10.99 -25.31 -7.74
C GLU A 26 10.19 -24.22 -8.49
N PHE A 27 9.07 -23.74 -7.95
CA PHE A 27 8.25 -22.69 -8.56
C PHE A 27 8.79 -21.26 -8.44
N LEU A 28 9.55 -20.94 -7.38
CA LEU A 28 10.05 -19.56 -7.14
C LEU A 28 11.40 -19.28 -7.80
N GLN A 29 12.13 -20.30 -8.26
CA GLN A 29 13.40 -20.13 -8.98
C GLN A 29 13.22 -19.69 -10.44
N ALA A 30 12.06 -19.94 -11.03
CA ALA A 30 11.78 -19.60 -12.43
C ALA A 30 11.42 -18.12 -12.65
N ASN A 31 11.13 -17.38 -11.58
CA ASN A 31 10.66 -15.98 -11.66
C ASN A 31 11.32 -15.14 -10.56
N PRO A 32 12.59 -14.71 -10.73
CA PRO A 32 13.24 -13.80 -9.79
C PRO A 32 12.48 -12.48 -9.60
N GLU A 33 11.61 -12.09 -10.53
CA GLU A 33 10.69 -10.95 -10.38
C GLU A 33 9.60 -11.16 -9.32
N LEU A 34 9.19 -12.42 -9.04
CA LEU A 34 8.26 -12.73 -7.93
C LEU A 34 8.94 -12.66 -6.54
N GLN A 35 10.28 -12.58 -6.50
CA GLN A 35 11.06 -12.42 -5.27
C GLN A 35 11.32 -10.95 -4.93
N LEU A 36 11.04 -10.02 -5.85
CA LEU A 36 11.26 -8.60 -5.64
C LEU A 36 10.08 -8.01 -4.86
N HIS A 37 10.33 -7.78 -3.58
CA HIS A 37 9.55 -6.86 -2.73
C HIS A 37 8.05 -7.20 -2.67
N ARG A 38 7.69 -8.21 -1.87
CA ARG A 38 6.33 -8.30 -1.30
C ARG A 38 6.12 -7.21 -0.25
N GLY A 39 6.42 -5.95 -0.58
CA GLY A 39 6.06 -4.82 0.23
C GLY A 39 4.55 -4.63 0.21
N GLY A 40 4.02 -4.05 1.27
CA GLY A 40 2.61 -3.69 1.37
C GLY A 40 2.44 -2.24 1.78
N TYR A 41 1.22 -1.76 1.66
CA TYR A 41 0.81 -0.44 2.12
C TYR A 41 -0.31 -0.62 3.14
N GLU A 42 -0.19 0.07 4.26
CA GLU A 42 -1.29 0.25 5.19
C GLU A 42 -1.90 1.62 4.90
N ILE A 43 -3.20 1.61 4.65
CA ILE A 43 -4.00 2.81 4.41
C ILE A 43 -4.96 2.94 5.57
N VAL A 44 -4.90 4.08 6.26
CA VAL A 44 -5.74 4.38 7.42
C VAL A 44 -6.69 5.52 7.08
N ASP A 45 -7.99 5.25 7.14
CA ASP A 45 -9.06 6.25 7.17
C ASP A 45 -9.27 6.72 8.62
N LYS A 46 -8.92 7.98 8.88
CA LYS A 46 -9.01 8.59 10.21
C LYS A 46 -10.43 8.98 10.60
N PHE A 47 -11.31 9.26 9.61
CA PHE A 47 -12.70 9.59 9.85
C PHE A 47 -13.50 8.37 10.28
N SER A 48 -13.41 7.29 9.51
CA SER A 48 -14.11 6.03 9.79
C SER A 48 -13.39 5.16 10.82
N ARG A 49 -12.14 5.50 11.16
CA ARG A 49 -11.23 4.68 11.97
C ARG A 49 -11.12 3.25 11.42
N ARG A 50 -10.92 3.16 10.11
CA ARG A 50 -10.74 1.91 9.39
C ARG A 50 -9.37 1.87 8.75
N GLU A 51 -8.86 0.67 8.58
CA GLU A 51 -7.61 0.44 7.87
C GLU A 51 -7.74 -0.72 6.89
N ILE A 52 -6.87 -0.69 5.90
CA ILE A 52 -6.64 -1.79 4.98
C ILE A 52 -5.15 -1.96 4.75
N PHE A 53 -4.70 -3.19 4.86
CA PHE A 53 -3.38 -3.57 4.39
C PHE A 53 -3.51 -4.15 2.97
N ILE A 54 -2.80 -3.55 2.02
CA ILE A 54 -2.74 -4.00 0.63
C ILE A 54 -1.35 -4.54 0.33
N GLU A 55 -1.28 -5.67 -0.38
CA GLU A 55 -0.03 -6.36 -0.73
C GLU A 55 -0.12 -6.99 -2.12
N GLY A 56 1.03 -7.45 -2.63
CA GLY A 56 1.12 -8.13 -3.92
C GLY A 56 0.64 -7.26 -5.09
N ALA A 57 -0.20 -7.82 -5.96
CA ALA A 57 -0.68 -7.12 -7.16
C ALA A 57 -1.52 -5.86 -6.86
N LEU A 58 -2.17 -5.80 -5.69
CA LEU A 58 -2.93 -4.62 -5.30
C LEU A 58 -1.99 -3.49 -4.83
N ALA A 59 -0.95 -3.83 -4.07
CA ALA A 59 0.09 -2.87 -3.68
C ALA A 59 0.85 -2.31 -4.90
N GLN A 60 1.12 -3.15 -5.91
CA GLN A 60 1.75 -2.69 -7.15
C GLN A 60 0.86 -1.69 -7.90
N GLN A 61 -0.43 -2.02 -8.08
CA GLN A 61 -1.38 -1.10 -8.73
C GLN A 61 -1.55 0.21 -7.98
N PHE A 62 -1.55 0.16 -6.64
CA PHE A 62 -1.57 1.37 -5.82
C PHE A 62 -0.33 2.23 -6.07
N GLN A 63 0.86 1.63 -6.06
CA GLN A 63 2.11 2.34 -6.34
C GLN A 63 2.10 2.98 -7.73
N ASP A 64 1.75 2.22 -8.77
CA ASP A 64 1.71 2.70 -10.14
C ASP A 64 0.70 3.87 -10.30
N GLY A 65 -0.45 3.78 -9.61
CA GLY A 65 -1.46 4.83 -9.60
C GLY A 65 -0.99 6.10 -8.88
N VAL A 66 -0.30 5.97 -7.74
CA VAL A 66 0.29 7.12 -7.03
C VAL A 66 1.39 7.78 -7.87
N GLU A 67 2.28 7.01 -8.50
CA GLU A 67 3.34 7.57 -9.36
C GLU A 67 2.75 8.35 -10.54
N ALA A 68 1.77 7.76 -11.24
CA ALA A 68 1.08 8.42 -12.35
C ALA A 68 0.30 9.67 -11.93
N LEU A 69 -0.20 9.69 -10.69
CA LEU A 69 -0.88 10.84 -10.12
C LEU A 69 0.11 11.95 -9.78
N ILE A 70 1.25 11.63 -9.16
CA ILE A 70 2.33 12.58 -8.85
C ILE A 70 2.88 13.26 -10.10
N GLU A 71 2.99 12.55 -11.23
CA GLU A 71 3.41 13.14 -12.50
C GLU A 71 2.49 14.26 -13.01
N GLN A 72 1.25 14.32 -12.52
CA GLN A 72 0.25 15.32 -12.90
C GLN A 72 0.20 16.54 -11.96
N ASP A 73 1.13 16.66 -11.02
CA ASP A 73 1.13 17.69 -9.96
C ASP A 73 -0.21 17.71 -9.20
N PRO A 74 -0.56 16.60 -8.51
CA PRO A 74 -1.87 16.42 -7.93
C PRO A 74 -2.04 17.29 -6.69
N SER A 75 -3.28 17.71 -6.43
CA SER A 75 -3.62 18.37 -5.18
C SER A 75 -3.75 17.36 -4.03
N GLU A 76 -3.83 17.88 -2.80
CA GLU A 76 -4.12 17.03 -1.63
C GLU A 76 -5.47 16.32 -1.78
N GLU A 77 -6.49 16.99 -2.33
CA GLU A 77 -7.81 16.40 -2.60
C GLU A 77 -7.73 15.26 -3.63
N ASP A 78 -6.95 15.41 -4.71
CA ASP A 78 -6.81 14.34 -5.72
C ASP A 78 -6.16 13.08 -5.12
N LEU A 79 -5.20 13.26 -4.21
CA LEU A 79 -4.56 12.16 -3.49
C LEU A 79 -5.53 11.52 -2.49
N ASP A 80 -6.26 12.32 -1.73
CA ASP A 80 -7.27 11.84 -0.79
C ASP A 80 -8.37 11.04 -1.52
N ASP A 81 -8.89 11.53 -2.65
CA ASP A 81 -9.89 10.84 -3.48
C ASP A 81 -9.34 9.50 -4.02
N PHE A 82 -8.10 9.50 -4.50
CA PHE A 82 -7.44 8.28 -4.95
C PHE A 82 -7.29 7.27 -3.79
N ILE A 83 -6.83 7.72 -2.63
CA ILE A 83 -6.63 6.87 -1.45
C ILE A 83 -7.96 6.34 -0.90
N GLU A 84 -9.02 7.15 -0.91
CA GLU A 84 -10.37 6.76 -0.49
C GLU A 84 -10.86 5.53 -1.29
N SER A 85 -10.57 5.49 -2.59
CA SER A 85 -10.97 4.36 -3.44
C SER A 85 -10.44 3.02 -2.92
N TYR A 86 -9.22 2.98 -2.37
CA TYR A 86 -8.63 1.80 -1.73
C TYR A 86 -9.10 1.63 -0.28
N ALA A 87 -9.16 2.72 0.50
CA ALA A 87 -9.59 2.68 1.89
C ALA A 87 -11.03 2.16 2.05
N SER A 88 -11.91 2.47 1.10
CA SER A 88 -13.31 2.01 1.07
C SER A 88 -13.46 0.49 0.94
N MET A 89 -12.44 -0.19 0.39
CA MET A 89 -12.37 -1.66 0.33
C MET A 89 -12.02 -2.28 1.70
N GLY A 90 -11.49 -1.47 2.62
CA GLY A 90 -11.09 -1.86 3.96
C GLY A 90 -12.27 -2.04 4.91
N HIS A 91 -12.29 -3.17 5.61
CA HIS A 91 -13.29 -3.46 6.63
C HIS A 91 -12.71 -3.61 8.04
N GLN A 92 -11.39 -3.50 8.21
CA GLN A 92 -10.75 -3.70 9.51
C GLN A 92 -10.83 -2.41 10.35
N PRO A 93 -11.24 -2.50 11.63
CA PRO A 93 -11.19 -1.36 12.54
C PRO A 93 -9.72 -1.06 12.90
N VAL A 94 -9.37 0.22 12.99
CA VAL A 94 -8.00 0.64 13.38
C VAL A 94 -7.69 0.14 14.78
N VAL A 95 -6.72 -0.76 14.89
CA VAL A 95 -6.20 -1.19 16.19
C VAL A 95 -4.98 -0.33 16.49
N MET A 96 -5.05 0.53 17.51
CA MET A 96 -3.88 1.26 18.00
C MET A 96 -2.75 0.28 18.31
N HIS A 97 -1.67 0.32 17.53
CA HIS A 97 -0.43 -0.46 17.73
C HIS A 97 0.51 0.26 18.69
#